data_AF-A0A7V8ZLR0-F1
#
_entry.id   AF-A0A7V8ZLR0-F1
#
_cell.length_a   1.000
_cell.length_b   1.000
_cell.length_c   1.000
_cell.angle_alpha   90.00
_cell.angle_beta   90.00
_cell.angle_gamma   90.00
#
_symmetry.space_group_name_H-M   'P 1'
#
loop_
_entity.id
_entity.type
_entity.pdbx_description
1 polymer ?
#
loop_
_entity_poly.entity_id
_entity_poly.type
_entity_poly.pdbx_seq_one_letter_code
_entity_poly.pdbx_strand_id
1 'polypeptide(L)' 'MGHAPDGRARCELRPECYDFRGDGLPVVLADGRAIGTWSLTAKGRRLAFAFEPFDEAPGVKLRAAIDARAEELAALLA' A
#
# COMPACT_ATOMS: atom_id res chain seq x y z
N MET A 1 -0.71 -6.03 15.31
CA MET A 1 0.45 -5.97 14.41
C MET A 1 0.85 -7.40 14.08
N GLY A 2 0.63 -7.84 12.84
CA GLY A 2 0.87 -9.23 12.43
C GLY A 2 2.32 -9.46 12.04
N HIS A 3 2.90 -10.56 12.51
CA HIS A 3 4.18 -11.08 12.01
C HIS A 3 3.98 -11.71 10.64
N ALA A 4 4.95 -11.55 9.73
CA ALA A 4 5.05 -12.44 8.58
C ALA A 4 5.17 -13.90 9.09
N PRO A 5 4.35 -14.84 8.59
CA PRO A 5 4.25 -16.20 9.14
C PRO A 5 5.57 -17.02 9.08
N ASP A 6 6.58 -16.55 8.36
CA ASP A 6 7.88 -17.20 8.18
C ASP A 6 9.05 -16.52 8.93
N GLY A 7 8.79 -15.40 9.62
CA GLY A 7 9.81 -14.63 10.33
C GLY A 7 10.90 -14.01 9.44
N ARG A 8 10.76 -14.04 8.11
CA ARG A 8 11.79 -13.63 7.14
C ARG A 8 11.29 -12.53 6.20
N ALA A 9 11.08 -11.36 6.79
CA ALA A 9 11.45 -10.04 6.27
C ALA A 9 10.83 -9.02 7.22
N ARG A 10 11.64 -8.38 8.06
CA ARG A 10 11.19 -7.13 8.69
C ARG A 10 11.15 -6.11 7.56
N CYS A 11 9.95 -5.67 7.17
CA CYS A 11 9.88 -4.43 6.40
C CYS A 11 10.30 -3.30 7.34
N GLU A 12 11.27 -2.51 6.91
CA GLU A 12 11.63 -1.29 7.63
C GLU A 12 10.53 -0.26 7.35
N LEU A 13 9.63 -0.10 8.31
CA LEU A 13 8.57 0.90 8.22
C LEU A 13 9.16 2.28 8.52
N ARG A 14 8.89 3.23 7.63
CA ARG A 14 9.32 4.62 7.79
C ARG A 14 8.32 5.39 8.66
N PRO A 15 8.69 6.54 9.27
CA PRO A 15 7.75 7.39 9.99
C PRO A 15 6.51 7.78 9.17
N GLU A 16 6.64 7.94 7.86
CA GLU A 16 5.55 8.25 6.92
C GLU A 16 4.52 7.13 6.79
N CYS A 17 4.81 5.92 7.29
CA CYS A 17 3.85 4.82 7.39
C CYS A 17 2.86 5.01 8.55
N TYR A 18 2.97 6.08 9.33
CA TYR A 18 2.12 6.35 10.48
C TYR A 18 1.44 7.71 10.34
N ASP A 19 0.20 7.82 10.81
CA ASP A 19 -0.49 9.09 10.91
C ASP A 19 -0.03 9.90 12.14
N PHE A 20 -0.57 11.11 12.31
CA PHE A 20 -0.22 11.99 13.43
C PHE A 20 -0.55 11.44 14.83
N ARG A 21 -1.37 10.39 14.92
CA ARG A 21 -1.74 9.70 16.17
C ARG A 21 -0.84 8.50 16.44
N GLY A 22 0.00 8.12 15.47
CA GLY A 22 0.81 6.91 15.50
C GLY A 22 0.09 5.68 14.98
N ASP A 23 -1.07 5.84 14.32
CA ASP A 23 -1.77 4.72 13.69
C ASP A 23 -1.08 4.34 12.38
N GLY A 24 -0.87 3.04 12.16
CA GLY A 24 -0.26 2.54 10.92
C GLY A 24 -1.19 2.73 9.72
N LEU A 25 -0.65 3.34 8.67
CA LEU A 25 -1.30 3.49 7.38
C LEU A 25 -1.12 2.20 6.55
N PRO A 26 -2.04 1.90 5.62
CA PRO A 26 -1.81 0.86 4.62
C PRO A 26 -0.62 1.21 3.73
N VAL A 27 0.29 0.25 3.54
CA VAL A 27 1.55 0.45 2.79
C VAL A 27 1.62 -0.42 1.55
N VAL A 28 2.29 0.09 0.52
CA VAL A 28 2.75 -0.70 -0.63
C VAL A 28 4.19 -1.12 -0.38
N LEU A 29 4.46 -2.43 -0.49
CA LEU A 29 5.79 -3.00 -0.37
C LEU A 29 6.32 -3.39 -1.76
N ALA A 30 7.54 -3.00 -2.07
CA ALA A 30 8.32 -3.48 -3.21
C ALA A 30 9.70 -3.92 -2.71
N ASP A 31 10.12 -5.13 -3.08
CA ASP A 31 11.40 -5.72 -2.66
C ASP A 31 11.64 -5.66 -1.14
N GLY A 32 10.57 -5.85 -0.35
CA GLY A 32 10.62 -5.81 1.12
C GLY A 32 10.71 -4.42 1.74
N ARG A 33 10.70 -3.35 0.93
CA ARG A 33 10.73 -1.96 1.37
C ARG A 33 9.37 -1.29 1.18
N ALA A 34 9.00 -0.44 2.14
CA ALA A 34 7.83 0.43 1.99
C ALA A 34 8.16 1.58 1.01
N ILE A 35 7.40 1.66 -0.08
CA ILE A 35 7.62 2.64 -1.16
C ILE A 35 6.57 3.75 -1.18
N GLY A 36 5.50 3.60 -0.40
CA GLY A 36 4.42 4.56 -0.29
C GLY A 36 3.25 4.01 0.51
N THR A 37 2.30 4.89 0.78
CA THR A 37 1.03 4.55 1.41
C THR A 37 -0.06 4.40 0.36
N TRP A 38 -1.14 3.72 0.72
CA TRP A 38 -2.33 3.70 -0.11
C TRP A 38 -3.59 3.93 0.73
N SER A 39 -4.63 4.41 0.06
CA SER A 39 -5.96 4.54 0.62
C SER A 39 -6.99 3.99 -0.35
N LEU A 40 -8.11 3.53 0.20
CA LEU A 40 -9.28 3.11 -0.55
C LEU A 40 -10.47 3.90 -0.06
N THR A 41 -11.09 4.65 -0.96
CA THR A 41 -12.26 5.48 -0.65
C THR A 41 -13.46 4.99 -1.45
N ALA A 42 -14.60 4.84 -0.80
CA ALA A 42 -15.84 4.58 -1.50
C ALA A 42 -16.39 5.89 -2.09
N LYS A 43 -16.57 5.94 -3.41
CA LYS A 43 -17.29 7.00 -4.12
C LYS A 43 -18.56 6.40 -4.72
N GLY A 44 -19.65 6.48 -3.95
CA GLY A 44 -20.91 5.80 -4.29
C GLY A 44 -20.74 4.28 -4.28
N ARG A 45 -21.06 3.61 -5.40
CA ARG A 45 -20.87 2.16 -5.57
C ARG A 45 -19.48 1.75 -6.07
N ARG A 46 -18.53 2.69 -6.19
CA ARG A 46 -17.18 2.40 -6.70
C ARG A 46 -16.15 2.59 -5.59
N LEU A 47 -15.19 1.68 -5.54
CA LEU A 47 -13.99 1.82 -4.73
C LEU A 47 -12.93 2.57 -5.54
N ALA A 48 -12.32 3.60 -4.96
CA ALA A 48 -11.27 4.39 -5.56
C ALA A 48 -9.98 4.19 -4.75
N PHE A 49 -8.98 3.61 -5.41
CA PHE A 49 -7.65 3.41 -4.87
C PHE A 49 -6.78 4.64 -5.14
N ALA A 50 -6.04 5.10 -4.13
CA ALA A 50 -5.05 6.15 -4.28
C ALA A 50 -3.74 5.68 -3.67
N PHE A 51 -2.65 5.84 -4.42
CA PHE A 51 -1.29 5.51 -4.01
C PHE A 51 -0.45 6.78 -3.92
N GLU A 52 0.23 6.95 -2.80
CA GLU A 52 1.10 8.09 -2.49
C GLU A 52 2.53 7.58 -2.26
N PRO A 53 3.44 7.74 -3.23
CA PRO A 53 4.84 7.32 -3.08
C PRO A 53 5.56 8.19 -2.05
N PHE A 54 6.50 7.61 -1.30
CA PHE A 54 7.33 8.36 -0.35
C PHE A 54 8.45 9.15 -1.01
N ASP A 55 9.01 8.58 -2.09
CA ASP A 55 10.13 9.14 -2.82
C ASP A 55 9.64 9.52 -4.24
N GLU A 56 10.36 9.10 -5.27
CA GLU A 56 9.91 9.30 -6.66
C GLU A 56 8.74 8.40 -7.04
N ALA A 57 7.96 8.85 -8.04
CA ALA A 57 6.90 8.04 -8.61
C ALA A 57 7.47 6.72 -9.16
N PRO A 58 6.80 5.58 -8.92
CA PRO A 58 7.29 4.30 -9.39
C PRO A 58 7.35 4.28 -10.92
N GLY A 59 8.38 3.61 -11.46
CA GLY A 59 8.47 3.37 -12.89
C GLY A 59 7.24 2.64 -13.43
N VAL A 60 6.97 2.80 -14.73
CA VAL A 60 5.73 2.34 -15.40
C VAL A 60 5.36 0.89 -15.08
N LYS A 61 6.34 -0.02 -15.07
CA LYS A 61 6.10 -1.45 -14.77
C LYS A 61 5.61 -1.68 -13.35
N LEU A 62 6.25 -1.03 -12.37
CA LEU A 62 5.86 -1.14 -10.97
C LEU A 62 4.50 -0.48 -10.73
N ARG A 63 4.24 0.66 -11.38
CA ARG A 63 2.93 1.29 -11.32
C ARG A 63 1.82 0.37 -11.85
N ALA A 64 2.02 -0.25 -13.02
CA ALA A 64 1.05 -1.19 -13.58
C ALA A 64 0.80 -2.40 -12.65
N ALA A 65 1.83 -2.90 -11.96
CA ALA A 65 1.67 -3.97 -10.98
C ALA A 65 0.86 -3.53 -9.76
N ILE A 66 1.07 -2.30 -9.26
CA ILE A 66 0.27 -1.74 -8.16
C ILE A 66 -1.20 -1.60 -8.58
N ASP A 67 -1.46 -1.06 -9.78
CA ASP A 67 -2.82 -0.84 -10.27
C ASP A 67 -3.55 -2.19 -10.45
N ALA A 68 -2.89 -3.23 -10.98
CA ALA A 68 -3.48 -4.58 -11.09
C ALA A 68 -3.84 -5.18 -9.72
N ARG A 69 -3.02 -4.97 -8.68
CA ARG A 69 -3.34 -5.40 -7.31
C ARG A 69 -4.50 -4.62 -6.70
N ALA A 70 -4.62 -3.33 -7.02
CA ALA A 70 -5.76 -2.53 -6.59
C ALA A 70 -7.07 -3.03 -7.21
N GLU A 71 -7.05 -3.45 -8.48
CA GLU A 71 -8.20 -4.07 -9.14
C GLU A 71 -8.61 -5.40 -8.50
N GLU A 72 -7.64 -6.27 -8.19
CA GLU A 72 -7.89 -7.51 -7.45
C GLU A 72 -8.54 -7.24 -6.08
N LEU A 73 -8.02 -6.26 -5.34
CA LEU A 73 -8.56 -5.87 -4.04
C LEU A 73 -9.98 -5.30 -4.16
N ALA A 74 -10.23 -4.46 -5.16
CA ALA A 74 -11.55 -3.90 -5.40
C ALA A 74 -12.59 -4.99 -5.73
N ALA A 75 -12.20 -6.01 -6.50
CA ALA A 75 -13.07 -7.15 -6.81
C ALA A 75 -13.39 -8.01 -5.58
N LEU A 76 -12.45 -8.15 -4.64
CA LEU A 76 -12.67 -8.88 -3.38
C LEU A 76 -13.62 -8.16 -2.41
N LEU A 77 -13.71 -6.84 -2.51
CA LEU A 77 -14.48 -5.99 -1.61
C LEU A 77 -15.85 -5.56 -2.17
N ALA A 78 -16.18 -5.97 -3.39
CA ALA A 78 -17.45 -5.69 -4.09
C ALA A 78 -18.50 -6.76 -3.82
#